data_AF-A0A662TT05-F1
#
_entry.id   AF-A0A662TT05-F1
#
_cell.length_a   1.000
_cell.length_b   1.000
_cell.length_c   1.000
_cell.angle_alpha   90.00
_cell.angle_beta   90.00
_cell.angle_gamma   90.00
#
_symmetry.space_group_name_H-M   'P 1'
#
loop_
_entity.id
_entity.type
_entity.pdbx_description
1 polymer ?
#
loop_
_entity_poly.entity_id
_entity_poly.type
_entity_poly.pdbx_seq_one_letter_code
_entity_poly.pdbx_strand_id
1 'polypeptide(L)'
;MKKSTIWINEKFYLDTCVLISAILERENSADNTKKKENIKFSKILWDNSGKFTFKISGYVLGEFIGIGRNGKFGKSLEEMMNIYRSEISKKCGLIHFKYDSKKDELFDPLTFDEWIFAEIYLGGDAKSQDGKELGKQSLRKIITLSGDECVSQFGGLPDLDLHPVFTKIDKIEYKAPFFEMFLFTQMASYSIRYNMSLKDAIHYCYAKWENVNRIITTDENFLKVQKNQDYNDIPIQHPKEIIEKFNLENE
;
A
#
# COMPACT_ATOMS: atom_id res chain seq x y z
N MET A 1 -32.82 -19.78 -0.50
CA MET A 1 -31.51 -19.23 -0.94
C MET A 1 -30.94 -18.39 0.19
N LYS A 2 -29.97 -18.90 0.96
CA LYS A 2 -29.24 -18.11 1.97
C LYS A 2 -28.27 -17.18 1.25
N LYS A 3 -28.27 -15.90 1.62
CA LYS A 3 -27.47 -14.83 0.99
C LYS A 3 -25.98 -15.00 1.31
N SER A 4 -25.20 -15.59 0.41
CA SER A 4 -23.73 -15.68 0.48
C SER A 4 -23.02 -14.35 0.17
N THR A 5 -23.69 -13.20 0.37
CA THR A 5 -23.29 -11.91 -0.22
C THR A 5 -22.43 -11.03 0.70
N ILE A 6 -22.24 -11.42 1.97
CA ILE A 6 -21.67 -10.52 2.99
C ILE A 6 -20.17 -10.27 2.77
N TRP A 7 -19.41 -11.28 2.33
CA TRP A 7 -17.94 -11.19 2.25
C TRP A 7 -17.38 -10.68 0.93
N ILE A 8 -18.18 -10.68 -0.15
CA ILE A 8 -17.73 -10.25 -1.49
C ILE A 8 -17.27 -8.78 -1.48
N ASN A 9 -17.84 -7.98 -0.58
CA ASN A 9 -17.49 -6.57 -0.41
C ASN A 9 -16.43 -6.32 0.68
N GLU A 10 -15.99 -7.34 1.42
CA GLU A 10 -14.93 -7.17 2.42
C GLU A 10 -13.55 -7.22 1.75
N LYS A 11 -12.75 -6.18 2.04
CA LYS A 11 -11.34 -6.07 1.69
C LYS A 11 -10.48 -6.59 2.83
N PHE A 12 -9.62 -7.54 2.53
CA PHE A 12 -8.69 -8.15 3.49
C PHE A 12 -7.27 -7.79 3.11
N TYR A 13 -6.54 -7.16 4.01
CA TYR A 13 -5.10 -6.98 3.86
C TYR A 13 -4.39 -8.26 4.30
N LEU A 14 -3.63 -8.89 3.39
CA LEU A 14 -2.84 -10.08 3.72
C LEU A 14 -1.42 -9.67 4.10
N ASP A 15 -1.01 -10.04 5.30
CA ASP A 15 0.36 -9.93 5.76
C ASP A 15 1.27 -10.99 5.11
N THR A 16 2.57 -10.72 5.06
CA THR A 16 3.62 -11.55 4.49
C THR A 16 3.60 -12.97 5.08
N CYS A 17 3.39 -13.11 6.39
CA CYS A 17 3.37 -14.41 7.06
C CYS A 17 2.25 -15.33 6.55
N VAL A 18 1.09 -14.77 6.17
CA VAL A 18 -0.02 -15.52 5.58
C VAL A 18 0.33 -16.02 4.18
N LEU A 19 0.94 -15.16 3.34
CA LEU A 19 1.39 -15.55 2.00
C LEU A 19 2.42 -16.67 2.05
N ILE A 20 3.38 -16.59 2.98
CA ILE A 20 4.39 -17.63 3.18
C ILE A 20 3.71 -18.96 3.55
N SER A 21 2.83 -18.94 4.55
CA SER A 21 2.15 -20.16 5.00
C SER A 21 1.21 -20.74 3.94
N ALA A 22 0.54 -19.90 3.14
CA ALA A 22 -0.34 -20.35 2.07
C ALA A 22 0.41 -20.92 0.86
N ILE A 23 1.47 -20.25 0.40
CA ILE A 23 2.08 -20.50 -0.92
C ILE A 23 3.38 -21.30 -0.81
N LEU A 24 4.26 -20.93 0.12
CA LEU A 24 5.62 -21.50 0.18
C LEU A 24 5.72 -22.70 1.12
N GLU A 25 4.92 -22.73 2.19
CA GLU A 25 5.00 -23.80 3.19
C GLU A 25 4.17 -25.04 2.81
N ARG A 26 4.69 -26.21 3.20
CA ARG A 26 4.03 -27.51 3.05
C ARG A 26 3.65 -28.06 4.41
N GLU A 27 2.51 -28.72 4.50
CA GLU A 27 2.12 -29.44 5.70
C GLU A 27 3.00 -30.70 5.83
N ASN A 28 4.09 -30.61 6.59
CA ASN A 28 4.95 -31.75 6.87
C ASN A 28 4.63 -32.35 8.24
N SER A 29 4.74 -33.67 8.37
CA SER A 29 4.39 -34.42 9.59
C SER A 29 5.21 -34.03 10.82
N ALA A 30 6.43 -33.52 10.64
CA ALA A 30 7.34 -33.12 11.74
C ALA A 30 7.11 -31.68 12.27
N ASP A 31 6.25 -30.88 11.66
CA ASP A 31 6.01 -29.51 12.12
C ASP A 31 5.18 -29.47 13.42
N ASN A 32 5.49 -28.52 14.30
CA ASN A 32 4.70 -28.24 15.51
C ASN A 32 3.24 -27.95 15.12
N THR A 33 2.29 -28.43 15.93
CA THR A 33 0.83 -28.30 15.78
C THR A 33 0.40 -26.90 15.35
N LYS A 34 0.97 -25.86 15.97
CA LYS A 34 0.64 -24.46 15.67
C LYS A 34 1.02 -24.04 14.25
N LYS A 35 2.21 -24.42 13.80
CA LYS A 35 2.66 -24.10 12.44
C LYS A 35 1.79 -24.81 11.40
N LYS A 36 1.42 -26.06 11.65
CA LYS A 36 0.47 -26.80 10.79
C LYS A 36 -0.88 -26.09 10.72
N GLU A 37 -1.38 -25.59 11.85
CA GLU A 37 -2.62 -24.82 11.91
C GLU A 37 -2.55 -23.53 11.07
N ASN A 38 -1.46 -22.76 11.20
CA ASN A 38 -1.23 -21.57 10.41
C ASN A 38 -1.21 -21.87 8.91
N ILE A 39 -0.50 -22.93 8.49
CA ILE A 39 -0.44 -23.38 7.09
C ILE A 39 -1.84 -23.76 6.60
N LYS A 40 -2.53 -24.62 7.35
CA LYS A 40 -3.86 -25.13 7.00
C LYS A 40 -4.86 -23.99 6.75
N PHE A 41 -5.01 -23.09 7.72
CA PHE A 41 -6.01 -22.02 7.61
C PHE A 41 -5.61 -20.94 6.60
N SER A 42 -4.31 -20.65 6.45
CA SER A 42 -3.85 -19.72 5.41
C SER A 42 -4.13 -20.26 4.01
N LYS A 43 -3.93 -21.58 3.78
CA LYS A 43 -4.27 -22.24 2.51
C LYS A 43 -5.77 -22.22 2.23
N ILE A 44 -6.59 -22.61 3.21
CA ILE A 44 -8.05 -22.58 3.04
C ILE A 44 -8.53 -21.15 2.69
N LEU A 45 -7.98 -20.12 3.36
CA LEU A 45 -8.28 -18.74 3.06
C LEU A 45 -7.86 -18.36 1.63
N TRP A 46 -6.64 -18.71 1.22
CA TRP A 46 -6.09 -18.45 -0.11
C TRP A 46 -6.89 -19.11 -1.24
N ASP A 47 -7.37 -20.32 -1.01
CA ASP A 47 -8.15 -21.09 -1.99
C ASP A 47 -9.58 -20.54 -2.12
N ASN A 48 -10.08 -19.82 -1.12
CA ASN A 48 -11.36 -19.12 -1.17
C ASN A 48 -11.25 -17.67 -1.68
N SER A 49 -10.17 -17.29 -2.37
CA SER A 49 -9.96 -15.96 -2.98
C SER A 49 -11.07 -15.49 -3.93
N GLY A 50 -11.89 -16.38 -4.48
CA GLY A 50 -13.08 -15.98 -5.26
C GLY A 50 -14.23 -15.40 -4.41
N LYS A 51 -14.15 -15.51 -3.08
CA LYS A 51 -15.18 -15.04 -2.13
C LYS A 51 -14.74 -13.84 -1.30
N PHE A 52 -13.46 -13.49 -1.35
CA PHE A 52 -12.83 -12.45 -0.54
C PHE A 52 -12.03 -11.52 -1.44
N THR A 53 -12.04 -10.22 -1.16
CA THR A 53 -11.18 -9.28 -1.89
C THR A 53 -9.85 -9.14 -1.16
N PHE A 54 -8.79 -9.78 -1.65
CA PHE A 54 -7.46 -9.67 -1.04
C PHE A 54 -6.66 -8.47 -1.56
N LYS A 55 -5.94 -7.82 -0.63
CA LYS A 55 -5.05 -6.69 -0.88
C LYS A 55 -3.70 -6.94 -0.24
N ILE A 56 -2.63 -6.56 -0.94
CA ILE A 56 -1.25 -6.59 -0.43
C ILE A 56 -0.54 -5.29 -0.80
N SER A 57 0.50 -4.90 -0.05
CA SER A 57 1.36 -3.76 -0.41
C SER A 57 2.62 -4.21 -1.13
N GLY A 58 3.33 -3.27 -1.78
CA GLY A 58 4.66 -3.52 -2.32
C GLY A 58 5.66 -3.99 -1.24
N TYR A 59 5.49 -3.52 0.00
CA TYR A 59 6.28 -3.99 1.14
C TYR A 59 6.08 -5.50 1.42
N VAL A 60 4.83 -5.96 1.48
CA VAL A 60 4.50 -7.41 1.65
C VAL A 60 5.12 -8.24 0.54
N LEU A 61 5.02 -7.77 -0.71
CA LEU A 61 5.60 -8.47 -1.85
C LEU A 61 7.13 -8.52 -1.78
N GLY A 62 7.77 -7.42 -1.41
CA GLY A 62 9.22 -7.33 -1.20
C GLY A 62 9.69 -8.28 -0.10
N GLU A 63 9.01 -8.31 1.04
CA GLU A 63 9.32 -9.26 2.11
C GLU A 63 9.09 -10.72 1.69
N PHE A 64 7.98 -11.00 1.00
CA PHE A 64 7.67 -12.35 0.51
C PHE A 64 8.77 -12.86 -0.44
N ILE A 65 9.20 -12.03 -1.40
CA ILE A 65 10.31 -12.33 -2.31
C ILE A 65 11.60 -12.51 -1.51
N GLY A 66 11.91 -11.58 -0.59
CA GLY A 66 13.09 -11.64 0.25
C GLY A 66 13.17 -12.92 1.08
N ILE A 67 12.07 -13.33 1.72
CA ILE A 67 12.00 -14.55 2.52
C ILE A 67 12.02 -15.80 1.63
N GLY A 68 11.32 -15.81 0.51
CA GLY A 68 11.32 -16.96 -0.41
C GLY A 68 12.69 -17.22 -1.05
N ARG A 69 13.49 -16.16 -1.26
CA ARG A 69 14.87 -16.29 -1.77
C ARG A 69 15.86 -16.75 -0.71
N ASN A 70 15.63 -16.42 0.56
CA ASN A 70 16.57 -16.65 1.63
C ASN A 70 16.22 -17.87 2.49
N GLY A 71 17.21 -18.37 3.25
CA GLY A 71 17.01 -19.39 4.26
C GLY A 71 16.45 -20.71 3.72
N LYS A 72 15.29 -21.14 4.24
CA LYS A 72 14.75 -22.51 4.06
C LYS A 72 14.10 -22.78 2.70
N PHE A 73 13.77 -21.74 1.92
CA PHE A 73 13.05 -21.89 0.65
C PHE A 73 13.99 -21.83 -0.56
N GLY A 74 15.04 -21.01 -0.50
CA GLY A 74 16.15 -21.00 -1.46
C GLY A 74 15.76 -20.78 -2.92
N LYS A 75 14.65 -20.08 -3.18
CA LYS A 75 14.14 -19.84 -4.54
C LYS A 75 14.94 -18.76 -5.25
N SER A 76 15.05 -18.84 -6.58
CA SER A 76 15.62 -17.76 -7.38
C SER A 76 14.67 -16.55 -7.42
N LEU A 77 15.19 -15.37 -7.79
CA LEU A 77 14.34 -14.19 -8.02
C LEU A 77 13.30 -14.48 -9.11
N GLU A 78 13.71 -15.15 -10.19
CA GLU A 78 12.83 -15.52 -11.30
C GLU A 78 11.70 -16.44 -10.83
N GLU A 79 12.00 -17.46 -10.01
CA GLU A 79 10.98 -18.34 -9.44
C GLU A 79 9.98 -17.56 -8.57
N MET A 80 10.44 -16.62 -7.75
CA MET A 80 9.57 -15.80 -6.92
C MET A 80 8.70 -14.84 -7.73
N MET A 81 9.25 -14.26 -8.80
CA MET A 81 8.48 -13.43 -9.73
C MET A 81 7.46 -14.26 -10.51
N ASN A 82 7.80 -15.49 -10.89
CA ASN A 82 6.86 -16.42 -11.50
C ASN A 82 5.72 -16.79 -10.56
N ILE A 83 5.99 -17.05 -9.27
CA ILE A 83 4.95 -17.27 -8.25
C ILE A 83 4.05 -16.04 -8.14
N TYR A 84 4.63 -14.83 -8.08
CA TYR A 84 3.87 -13.60 -8.05
C TYR A 84 2.92 -13.48 -9.26
N ARG A 85 3.43 -13.64 -10.50
CA ARG A 85 2.63 -13.49 -11.73
C ARG A 85 1.55 -14.55 -11.90
N SER A 86 1.84 -15.78 -11.50
CA SER A 86 0.97 -16.93 -11.76
C SER A 86 -0.09 -17.13 -10.69
N GLU A 87 0.19 -16.72 -9.45
CA GLU A 87 -0.69 -16.92 -8.30
C GLU A 87 -1.12 -15.61 -7.63
N ILE A 88 -0.17 -14.81 -7.15
CA ILE A 88 -0.48 -13.66 -6.27
C ILE A 88 -1.22 -12.56 -7.01
N SER A 89 -0.74 -12.14 -8.18
CA SER A 89 -1.34 -11.04 -8.96
C SER A 89 -2.76 -11.33 -9.45
N LYS A 90 -3.14 -12.62 -9.53
CA LYS A 90 -4.49 -13.05 -9.92
C LYS A 90 -5.48 -13.02 -8.76
N LYS A 91 -5.00 -13.16 -7.52
CA LYS A 91 -5.82 -13.29 -6.32
C LYS A 91 -5.81 -12.02 -5.46
N CYS A 92 -4.77 -11.19 -5.57
CA CYS A 92 -4.57 -10.01 -4.74
C CYS A 92 -4.46 -8.73 -5.57
N GLY A 93 -5.17 -7.68 -5.15
CA GLY A 93 -4.91 -6.32 -5.62
C GLY A 93 -3.68 -5.73 -4.93
N LEU A 94 -2.77 -5.15 -5.71
CA LEU A 94 -1.58 -4.48 -5.18
C LEU A 94 -1.92 -3.02 -4.84
N ILE A 95 -1.63 -2.60 -3.61
CA ILE A 95 -1.87 -1.24 -3.11
C ILE A 95 -0.77 -0.34 -3.62
N HIS A 96 -1.14 0.75 -4.32
CA HIS A 96 -0.27 1.82 -4.85
C HIS A 96 0.85 1.42 -5.82
N PHE A 97 1.12 0.15 -6.06
CA PHE A 97 2.06 -0.29 -7.09
C PHE A 97 1.32 -0.88 -8.29
N LYS A 98 1.88 -0.67 -9.49
CA LYS A 98 1.45 -1.34 -10.71
C LYS A 98 2.57 -2.23 -11.21
N TYR A 99 2.18 -3.39 -11.73
CA TYR A 99 3.10 -4.30 -12.41
C TYR A 99 2.95 -4.12 -13.92
N ASP A 100 4.03 -3.73 -14.61
CA ASP A 100 4.08 -3.72 -16.06
C ASP A 100 4.54 -5.10 -16.55
N SER A 101 3.58 -5.88 -17.06
CA SER A 101 3.86 -7.22 -17.58
C SER A 101 4.73 -7.24 -18.84
N LYS A 102 4.87 -6.11 -19.55
CA LYS A 102 5.74 -6.01 -20.74
C LYS A 102 7.19 -5.75 -20.37
N LYS A 103 7.43 -5.02 -19.29
CA LYS A 103 8.77 -4.65 -18.81
C LYS A 103 9.28 -5.58 -17.71
N ASP A 104 8.40 -6.38 -17.13
CA ASP A 104 8.70 -7.19 -15.94
C ASP A 104 9.15 -6.34 -14.74
N GLU A 105 8.51 -5.19 -14.59
CA GLU A 105 8.87 -4.19 -13.59
C GLU A 105 7.65 -3.88 -12.71
N LEU A 106 7.90 -3.87 -11.40
CA LEU A 106 7.01 -3.23 -10.44
C LEU A 106 7.40 -1.77 -10.36
N PHE A 107 6.44 -0.88 -10.54
CA PHE A 107 6.67 0.54 -10.37
C PHE A 107 5.60 1.17 -9.49
N ASP A 108 6.04 2.11 -8.66
CA ASP A 108 5.13 3.03 -8.03
C ASP A 108 4.89 4.19 -9.03
N PRO A 109 3.66 4.38 -9.53
CA PRO A 109 3.34 5.52 -10.39
C PRO A 109 3.60 6.89 -9.72
N LEU A 110 3.84 6.94 -8.41
CA LEU A 110 4.21 8.15 -7.66
C LEU A 110 5.72 8.40 -7.57
N THR A 111 6.58 7.41 -7.84
CA THR A 111 8.06 7.53 -7.70
C THR A 111 8.80 7.93 -8.98
N PHE A 112 8.13 8.02 -10.13
CA PHE A 112 8.80 8.30 -11.42
C PHE A 112 9.41 9.71 -11.57
N ASP A 113 9.33 10.58 -10.56
CA ASP A 113 10.01 11.88 -10.52
C ASP A 113 10.86 12.01 -9.24
N GLU A 114 12.02 11.35 -9.21
CA GLU A 114 12.88 11.17 -8.02
C GLU A 114 13.45 12.46 -7.41
N TRP A 115 13.35 13.63 -8.08
CA TRP A 115 13.95 14.89 -7.59
C TRP A 115 12.94 15.98 -7.24
N ILE A 116 11.67 15.76 -7.55
CA ILE A 116 10.61 16.72 -7.28
C ILE A 116 10.13 16.46 -5.85
N PHE A 117 10.06 17.50 -5.03
CA PHE A 117 9.45 17.50 -3.69
C PHE A 117 7.95 17.77 -3.78
N ALA A 118 7.58 18.82 -4.50
CA ALA A 118 6.19 19.19 -4.75
C ALA A 118 6.03 19.87 -6.10
N GLU A 119 4.88 19.64 -6.73
CA GLU A 119 4.42 20.38 -7.89
C GLU A 119 3.21 21.21 -7.49
N ILE A 120 3.31 22.52 -7.67
CA ILE A 120 2.24 23.45 -7.41
C ILE A 120 1.72 23.94 -8.75
N TYR A 121 0.47 23.62 -9.03
CA TYR A 121 -0.27 24.12 -10.18
C TYR A 121 -1.02 25.37 -9.73
N LEU A 122 -0.66 26.49 -10.33
CA LEU A 122 -1.32 27.78 -10.15
C LEU A 122 -2.13 28.05 -11.41
N GLY A 123 -3.38 28.47 -11.26
CA GLY A 123 -4.22 28.78 -12.39
C GLY A 123 -5.29 29.80 -12.05
N GLY A 124 -5.79 30.48 -13.08
CA GLY A 124 -6.86 31.47 -12.96
C GLY A 124 -6.45 32.87 -13.40
N ASP A 125 -7.29 33.84 -13.06
CA ASP A 125 -7.11 35.24 -13.45
C ASP A 125 -5.91 35.84 -12.70
N ALA A 126 -4.90 36.25 -13.46
CA ALA A 126 -3.67 36.84 -12.95
C ALA A 126 -3.82 38.36 -12.84
N LYS A 127 -3.27 38.92 -11.77
CA LYS A 127 -3.13 40.37 -11.59
C LYS A 127 -1.68 40.74 -11.34
N SER A 128 -1.25 41.85 -11.90
CA SER A 128 0.02 42.48 -11.56
C SER A 128 -0.04 43.11 -10.16
N GLN A 129 1.11 43.53 -9.62
CA GLN A 129 1.18 44.18 -8.30
C GLN A 129 0.38 45.48 -8.20
N ASP A 130 0.24 46.23 -9.30
CA ASP A 130 -0.59 47.44 -9.42
C ASP A 130 -2.08 47.13 -9.67
N GLY A 131 -2.48 45.85 -9.64
CA GLY A 131 -3.87 45.41 -9.72
C GLY A 131 -4.42 45.30 -11.14
N LYS A 132 -3.60 45.50 -12.18
CA LYS A 132 -3.99 45.35 -13.58
C LYS A 132 -4.22 43.86 -13.91
N GLU A 133 -5.32 43.58 -14.58
CA GLU A 133 -5.63 42.22 -15.03
C GLU A 133 -4.71 41.81 -16.19
N LEU A 134 -4.05 40.66 -16.03
CA LEU A 134 -3.11 40.09 -16.99
C LEU A 134 -3.71 38.91 -17.78
N GLY A 135 -5.02 38.65 -17.59
CA GLY A 135 -5.72 37.51 -18.17
C GLY A 135 -5.50 36.21 -17.38
N LYS A 136 -5.90 35.08 -17.96
CA LYS A 136 -5.72 33.77 -17.33
C LYS A 136 -4.29 33.27 -17.53
N GLN A 137 -3.64 32.89 -16.44
CA GLN A 137 -2.33 32.24 -16.49
C GLN A 137 -2.36 30.89 -15.80
N SER A 138 -1.55 29.97 -16.30
CA SER A 138 -1.30 28.67 -15.69
C SER A 138 0.21 28.48 -15.48
N LEU A 139 0.61 28.31 -14.23
CA LEU A 139 2.00 28.12 -13.83
C LEU A 139 2.14 26.74 -13.19
N ARG A 140 3.24 26.05 -13.49
CA ARG A 140 3.68 24.87 -12.75
C ARG A 140 4.98 25.23 -12.04
N LYS A 141 4.94 25.25 -10.71
CA LYS A 141 6.12 25.42 -9.86
C LYS A 141 6.56 24.05 -9.36
N ILE A 142 7.82 23.73 -9.62
CA ILE A 142 8.46 22.50 -9.17
C ILE A 142 9.40 22.91 -8.03
N ILE A 143 9.16 22.34 -6.86
CA ILE A 143 10.07 22.43 -5.71
C ILE A 143 10.83 21.12 -5.70
N THR A 144 12.17 21.15 -5.62
CA THR A 144 13.01 19.95 -5.50
C THR A 144 13.29 19.61 -4.03
N LEU A 145 13.87 18.43 -3.78
CA LEU A 145 14.31 18.03 -2.43
C LEU A 145 15.43 18.90 -1.85
N SER A 146 16.25 19.53 -2.70
CA SER A 146 17.30 20.49 -2.29
C SER A 146 16.73 21.86 -1.91
N GLY A 147 15.42 22.09 -2.11
CA GLY A 147 14.79 23.39 -1.95
C GLY A 147 14.95 24.31 -3.17
N ASP A 148 15.49 23.80 -4.28
CA ASP A 148 15.55 24.55 -5.53
C ASP A 148 14.15 24.69 -6.13
N GLU A 149 13.86 25.87 -6.65
CA GLU A 149 12.57 26.19 -7.25
C GLU A 149 12.75 26.39 -8.76
N CYS A 150 11.99 25.64 -9.56
CA CYS A 150 11.91 25.82 -11.01
C CYS A 150 10.47 26.19 -11.39
N VAL A 151 10.31 27.21 -12.23
CA VAL A 151 9.00 27.67 -12.71
C VAL A 151 8.90 27.38 -14.19
N SER A 152 7.94 26.55 -14.60
CA SER A 152 7.59 26.36 -16.00
C SER A 152 6.24 27.01 -16.29
N GLN A 153 6.23 27.96 -17.22
CA GLN A 153 5.00 28.60 -17.72
C GLN A 153 4.42 27.77 -18.86
N PHE A 154 3.12 27.46 -18.79
CA PHE A 154 2.39 26.84 -19.90
C PHE A 154 1.31 27.81 -20.39
N GLY A 155 1.62 28.56 -21.45
CA GLY A 155 0.68 29.47 -22.10
C GLY A 155 0.63 30.87 -21.47
N GLY A 156 0.86 31.89 -22.30
CA GLY A 156 0.95 33.30 -21.91
C GLY A 156 2.04 34.01 -22.72
N LEU A 157 1.90 35.32 -22.96
CA LEU A 157 2.80 36.12 -23.80
C LEU A 157 4.28 36.00 -23.37
N PRO A 158 5.25 36.01 -24.31
CA PRO A 158 6.65 35.64 -24.05
C PRO A 158 7.43 36.62 -23.15
N ASP A 159 6.90 37.79 -22.85
CA ASP A 159 7.66 38.91 -22.28
C ASP A 159 6.99 39.51 -21.03
N LEU A 160 6.72 38.67 -20.03
CA LEU A 160 6.58 39.17 -18.66
C LEU A 160 7.86 38.85 -17.92
N ASP A 161 8.81 39.79 -18.02
CA ASP A 161 9.86 39.96 -17.01
C ASP A 161 9.26 39.73 -15.63
N LEU A 162 9.97 38.96 -14.82
CA LEU A 162 9.67 38.36 -13.51
C LEU A 162 8.98 39.29 -12.49
N HIS A 163 7.80 39.81 -12.80
CA HIS A 163 6.98 40.54 -11.85
C HIS A 163 6.27 39.52 -10.96
N PRO A 164 6.15 39.77 -9.64
CA PRO A 164 5.40 38.90 -8.75
C PRO A 164 3.92 38.91 -9.18
N VAL A 165 3.51 37.87 -9.90
CA VAL A 165 2.11 37.65 -10.29
C VAL A 165 1.43 36.90 -9.16
N PHE A 166 0.35 37.46 -8.62
CA PHE A 166 -0.49 36.74 -7.67
C PHE A 166 -1.44 35.83 -8.45
N THR A 167 -1.18 34.52 -8.42
CA THR A 167 -2.07 33.48 -8.96
C THR A 167 -2.62 32.62 -7.83
N LYS A 168 -3.84 32.12 -8.01
CA LYS A 168 -4.47 31.21 -7.06
C LYS A 168 -3.81 29.83 -7.16
N ILE A 169 -3.57 29.21 -6.01
CA ILE A 169 -3.18 27.79 -5.96
C ILE A 169 -4.39 26.95 -6.34
N ASP A 170 -4.29 26.22 -7.45
CA ASP A 170 -5.34 25.31 -7.89
C ASP A 170 -5.13 23.92 -7.30
N LYS A 171 -3.87 23.45 -7.29
CA LYS A 171 -3.53 22.10 -6.80
C LYS A 171 -2.09 22.05 -6.33
N ILE A 172 -1.84 21.26 -5.28
CA ILE A 172 -0.50 20.87 -4.84
C ILE A 172 -0.40 19.34 -4.92
N GLU A 173 0.63 18.83 -5.59
CA GLU A 173 0.96 17.41 -5.67
C GLU A 173 2.32 17.17 -4.99
N TYR A 174 2.40 16.25 -4.03
CA TYR A 174 3.63 15.87 -3.34
C TYR A 174 4.22 14.59 -3.96
N LYS A 175 5.55 14.44 -3.94
CA LYS A 175 6.26 13.29 -4.53
C LYS A 175 7.00 12.42 -3.49
N ALA A 176 7.50 11.27 -3.95
CA ALA A 176 7.85 10.09 -3.15
C ALA A 176 8.73 10.26 -1.90
N PRO A 177 9.80 11.08 -1.85
CA PRO A 177 10.71 11.06 -0.68
C PRO A 177 10.11 11.73 0.58
N PHE A 178 9.29 12.77 0.41
CA PHE A 178 8.53 13.33 1.54
C PHE A 178 7.34 12.44 1.90
N PHE A 179 6.75 11.76 0.92
CA PHE A 179 5.76 10.72 1.17
C PHE A 179 6.35 9.58 2.01
N GLU A 180 7.57 9.12 1.70
CA GLU A 180 8.29 8.10 2.47
C GLU A 180 8.64 8.57 3.89
N MET A 181 9.07 9.83 4.07
CA MET A 181 9.31 10.41 5.42
C MET A 181 8.02 10.57 6.24
N PHE A 182 6.94 11.06 5.62
CA PHE A 182 5.64 11.18 6.27
C PHE A 182 5.09 9.81 6.63
N LEU A 183 5.23 8.86 5.71
CA LEU A 183 4.87 7.46 5.91
C LEU A 183 5.65 6.85 7.07
N PHE A 184 6.97 7.05 7.12
CA PHE A 184 7.80 6.59 8.24
C PHE A 184 7.38 7.23 9.57
N THR A 185 7.07 8.53 9.56
CA THR A 185 6.58 9.24 10.76
C THR A 185 5.24 8.69 11.23
N GLN A 186 4.34 8.38 10.29
CA GLN A 186 3.05 7.77 10.58
C GLN A 186 3.20 6.34 11.13
N MET A 187 4.09 5.54 10.53
CA MET A 187 4.43 4.19 11.02
C MET A 187 5.05 4.23 12.41
N ALA A 188 6.00 5.14 12.67
CA ALA A 188 6.60 5.32 14.00
C ALA A 188 5.54 5.70 15.05
N SER A 189 4.60 6.58 14.67
CA SER A 189 3.48 6.96 15.53
C SER A 189 2.58 5.78 15.88
N TYR A 190 2.27 4.89 14.92
CA TYR A 190 1.51 3.67 15.17
C TYR A 190 2.28 2.64 15.99
N SER A 191 3.58 2.48 15.74
CA SER A 191 4.45 1.60 16.51
C SER A 191 4.43 1.98 17.99
N ILE A 192 4.58 3.27 18.31
CA ILE A 192 4.52 3.78 19.68
C ILE A 192 3.11 3.64 20.26
N ARG A 193 2.08 4.12 19.54
CA ARG A 193 0.69 4.17 20.03
C ARG A 193 0.16 2.80 20.40
N TYR A 194 0.39 1.81 19.55
CA TYR A 194 -0.19 0.48 19.70
C TYR A 194 0.80 -0.55 20.27
N ASN A 195 2.02 -0.12 20.58
CA ASN A 195 3.12 -0.96 21.02
C ASN A 195 3.35 -2.15 20.07
N MET A 196 3.43 -1.85 18.77
CA MET A 196 3.67 -2.83 17.70
C MET A 196 5.06 -2.61 17.09
N SER A 197 5.61 -3.64 16.43
CA SER A 197 6.90 -3.47 15.76
C SER A 197 6.76 -2.45 14.61
N LEU A 198 7.88 -1.82 14.21
CA LEU A 198 7.85 -0.89 13.07
C LEU A 198 7.37 -1.60 11.79
N LYS A 199 7.72 -2.88 11.63
CA LYS A 199 7.22 -3.72 10.55
C LYS A 199 5.69 -3.84 10.58
N ASP A 200 5.12 -4.18 11.73
CA ASP A 200 3.65 -4.28 11.87
C ASP A 200 2.96 -2.95 11.62
N ALA A 201 3.60 -1.84 12.02
CA ALA A 201 3.11 -0.51 11.74
C ALA A 201 3.12 -0.15 10.25
N ILE A 202 4.08 -0.68 9.47
CA ILE A 202 4.08 -0.59 8.00
C ILE A 202 2.83 -1.27 7.44
N HIS A 203 2.57 -2.52 7.84
CA HIS A 203 1.38 -3.26 7.39
C HIS A 203 0.09 -2.54 7.77
N TYR A 204 0.00 -2.06 9.01
CA TYR A 204 -1.15 -1.33 9.52
C TYR A 204 -1.41 -0.04 8.73
N CYS A 205 -0.36 0.71 8.38
CA CYS A 205 -0.49 1.94 7.61
C CYS A 205 -1.06 1.69 6.20
N TYR A 206 -0.52 0.69 5.49
CA TYR A 206 -1.03 0.31 4.16
C TYR A 206 -2.47 -0.20 4.21
N ALA A 207 -2.81 -1.01 5.22
CA ALA A 207 -4.16 -1.49 5.43
C ALA A 207 -5.15 -0.32 5.63
N LYS A 208 -4.76 0.69 6.43
CA LYS A 208 -5.59 1.87 6.68
C LYS A 208 -5.79 2.74 5.46
N TRP A 209 -4.74 2.95 4.67
CA TRP A 209 -4.85 3.72 3.44
C TRP A 209 -5.77 3.09 2.40
N GLU A 210 -5.75 1.77 2.25
CA GLU A 210 -6.65 1.06 1.34
C GLU A 210 -8.09 0.93 1.88
N ASN A 211 -8.34 1.42 3.10
CA ASN A 211 -9.60 1.28 3.84
C ASN A 211 -10.04 -0.19 3.88
N VAL A 212 -9.13 -1.09 4.26
CA VAL A 212 -9.47 -2.51 4.39
C VAL A 212 -10.35 -2.75 5.60
N ASN A 213 -11.16 -3.81 5.55
CA ASN A 213 -12.01 -4.21 6.65
C ASN A 213 -11.21 -4.89 7.75
N ARG A 214 -10.19 -5.67 7.39
CA ARG A 214 -9.42 -6.51 8.33
C ARG A 214 -7.98 -6.71 7.84
N ILE A 215 -7.05 -6.82 8.79
CA ILE A 215 -5.68 -7.28 8.57
C ILE A 215 -5.62 -8.76 8.95
N ILE A 216 -5.15 -9.61 8.04
CA ILE A 216 -5.00 -11.03 8.28
C ILE A 216 -3.52 -11.36 8.44
N THR A 217 -3.16 -11.94 9.58
CA THR A 217 -1.77 -12.32 9.90
C THR A 217 -1.71 -13.62 10.69
N THR A 218 -0.59 -14.33 10.57
CA THR A 218 -0.23 -15.47 11.45
C THR A 218 0.85 -15.09 12.47
N ASP A 219 1.28 -13.82 12.52
CA ASP A 219 2.19 -13.28 13.53
C ASP A 219 1.45 -13.02 14.84
N GLU A 220 1.83 -13.76 15.88
CA GLU A 220 1.23 -13.64 17.21
C GLU A 220 1.49 -12.31 17.90
N ASN A 221 2.62 -11.68 17.62
CA ASN A 221 2.92 -10.38 18.22
C ASN A 221 1.99 -9.34 17.62
N PHE A 222 1.76 -9.41 16.31
CA PHE A 222 0.81 -8.51 15.66
C PHE A 222 -0.63 -8.79 16.10
N LEU A 223 -1.04 -10.05 16.27
CA LEU A 223 -2.36 -10.40 16.80
C LEU A 223 -2.62 -9.84 18.22
N LYS A 224 -1.58 -9.78 19.07
CA LYS A 224 -1.73 -9.23 20.44
C LYS A 224 -2.01 -7.73 20.46
N VAL A 225 -1.65 -7.01 19.39
CA VAL A 225 -1.88 -5.57 19.25
C VAL A 225 -3.37 -5.22 19.31
N GLN A 226 -4.25 -6.12 18.87
CA GLN A 226 -5.70 -5.92 18.88
C GLN A 226 -6.25 -5.56 20.27
N LYS A 227 -5.58 -5.98 21.36
CA LYS A 227 -5.98 -5.66 22.74
C LYS A 227 -5.80 -4.19 23.11
N ASN A 228 -4.98 -3.46 22.35
CA ASN A 228 -4.61 -2.06 22.61
C ASN A 228 -5.24 -1.09 21.58
N GLN A 229 -6.17 -1.57 20.76
CA GLN A 229 -6.81 -0.80 19.69
C GLN A 229 -8.11 -0.14 20.14
N ASP A 230 -8.39 1.05 19.59
CA ASP A 230 -9.65 1.75 19.79
C ASP A 230 -10.77 1.13 18.92
N TYR A 231 -12.04 1.43 19.23
CA TYR A 231 -13.20 0.89 18.50
C TYR A 231 -13.20 1.20 16.98
N ASN A 232 -12.49 2.24 16.55
CA ASN A 232 -12.41 2.67 15.15
C ASN A 232 -11.20 2.09 14.39
N ASP A 233 -10.42 1.23 15.02
CA ASP A 233 -9.22 0.66 14.42
C ASP A 233 -9.54 -0.59 13.60
N ILE A 234 -8.65 -0.90 12.64
CA ILE A 234 -8.79 -2.06 11.75
C ILE A 234 -8.53 -3.33 12.55
N PRO A 235 -9.50 -4.26 12.61
CA PRO A 235 -9.31 -5.56 13.27
C PRO A 235 -8.14 -6.33 12.65
N ILE A 236 -7.25 -6.84 13.52
CA ILE A 236 -6.17 -7.77 13.16
C ILE A 236 -6.63 -9.16 13.58
N GLN A 237 -6.65 -10.12 12.66
CA GLN A 237 -7.22 -11.44 12.91
C GLN A 237 -6.39 -12.57 12.31
N HIS A 238 -6.49 -13.74 12.92
CA HIS A 238 -5.90 -14.96 12.40
C HIS A 238 -6.78 -15.52 11.25
N PRO A 239 -6.19 -16.15 10.20
CA PRO A 239 -6.95 -16.79 9.12
C PRO A 239 -8.06 -17.74 9.63
N LYS A 240 -7.79 -18.47 10.72
CA LYS A 240 -8.76 -19.37 11.37
C LYS A 240 -10.07 -18.68 11.71
N GLU A 241 -10.02 -17.50 12.30
CA GLU A 241 -11.22 -16.78 12.74
C GLU A 241 -12.11 -16.39 11.56
N ILE A 242 -11.51 -16.08 10.42
CA ILE A 242 -12.24 -15.76 9.19
C ILE A 242 -12.90 -17.01 8.63
N ILE A 243 -12.17 -18.13 8.58
CA ILE A 243 -12.69 -19.38 8.04
C ILE A 243 -13.80 -19.96 8.92
N GLU A 244 -13.66 -19.90 10.25
CA GLU A 244 -14.70 -20.37 11.17
C GLU A 244 -15.98 -19.55 11.02
N LYS A 245 -15.89 -18.22 10.95
CA LYS A 245 -17.06 -17.35 10.68
C LYS A 245 -17.66 -17.64 9.30
N PHE A 246 -16.82 -17.78 8.28
CA PHE A 246 -17.27 -18.09 6.93
C PHE A 246 -18.03 -19.42 6.86
N ASN A 247 -17.57 -20.47 7.54
CA ASN A 247 -18.26 -21.76 7.54
C ASN A 247 -19.60 -21.69 8.28
N LEU A 248 -19.65 -21.05 9.45
CA LEU A 248 -20.87 -20.88 10.25
C LEU A 248 -21.99 -20.14 9.49
N GLU A 249 -21.63 -19.21 8.60
CA GLU A 249 -22.60 -18.45 7.80
C GLU A 249 -23.11 -19.21 6.56
N ASN A 250 -22.42 -20.28 6.14
CA ASN A 250 -22.78 -21.08 4.97
C ASN A 250 -23.45 -22.42 5.32
N GLU A 251 -23.51 -22.81 6.59
CA GLU A 251 -24.38 -23.86 7.15
C GLU A 251 -25.82 -23.32 7.35
#